data_AF-A0A5C5FPD5-F1
#
_entry.id   AF-A0A5C5FPD5-F1
#
_cell.length_a   1.000
_cell.length_b   1.000
_cell.length_c   1.000
_cell.angle_alpha   90.00
_cell.angle_beta   90.00
_cell.angle_gamma   90.00
#
_symmetry.space_group_name_H-M   'P 1'
#
loop_
_entity.id
_entity.type
_entity.pdbx_description
1 polymer ?
#
loop_
_entity_poly.entity_id
_entity_poly.type
_entity_poly.pdbx_seq_one_letter_code
_entity_poly.pdbx_strand_id
1 'polypeptide(L)'
;MPAATTADPRVLDLVRARLERSLNFDYGGFAADQAKLISLGDVVLDGVHLDGDDDTKPSRGATATVTCHLTVSESCCNPSGNAHGGFLAWLVDHCSSLVLLALSGPGDKWLTSGVSTQLQLFYVGAAPIGNKLRIVNTVLQHGRVTGLLETRIEDEETGKLLVHATHTKQDPQRRPTINNKL
;
A
#
# COMPACT_ATOMS: atom_id res chain seq x y z
N MET A 1 5.27 28.23 15.06
CA MET A 1 5.00 26.95 14.36
C MET A 1 5.78 26.99 13.06
N PRO A 2 6.57 25.97 12.69
CA PRO A 2 7.21 25.95 11.38
C PRO A 2 6.09 25.88 10.32
N ALA A 3 6.19 26.72 9.29
CA ALA A 3 5.26 26.67 8.17
C ALA A 3 5.32 25.26 7.56
N ALA A 4 4.16 24.65 7.34
CA ALA A 4 4.07 23.42 6.58
C ALA A 4 4.61 23.71 5.19
N THR A 5 5.81 23.22 4.88
CA THR A 5 6.36 23.26 3.54
C THR A 5 5.40 22.43 2.68
N THR A 6 4.53 23.09 1.93
CA THR A 6 3.70 22.41 0.93
C THR A 6 4.64 21.65 0.01
N ALA A 7 4.57 20.31 0.06
CA ALA A 7 5.35 19.45 -0.79
C ALA A 7 5.18 19.89 -2.26
N ASP A 8 6.27 19.88 -3.04
CA ASP A 8 6.22 20.16 -4.48
C ASP A 8 5.12 19.26 -5.09
N PRO A 9 4.10 19.84 -5.76
CA PRO A 9 2.99 19.06 -6.32
C PRO A 9 3.44 17.88 -7.19
N ARG A 10 4.60 18.01 -7.86
CA ARG A 10 5.17 16.95 -8.68
C ARG A 10 5.54 15.70 -7.89
N VAL A 11 5.90 15.83 -6.61
CA VAL A 11 6.17 14.67 -5.73
C VAL A 11 4.92 13.81 -5.63
N LEU A 12 3.77 14.45 -5.39
CA LEU A 12 2.50 13.76 -5.30
C LEU A 12 2.13 13.11 -6.63
N ASP A 13 2.29 13.83 -7.74
CA ASP A 13 1.98 13.31 -9.09
C ASP A 13 2.81 12.06 -9.43
N LEU A 14 4.14 12.10 -9.19
CA LEU A 14 5.04 10.98 -9.45
C LEU A 14 4.70 9.77 -8.57
N VAL A 15 4.45 10.00 -7.28
CA VAL A 15 4.07 8.91 -6.36
C VAL A 15 2.73 8.31 -6.78
N ARG A 16 1.71 9.13 -7.05
CA ARG A 16 0.39 8.64 -7.49
C ARG A 16 0.50 7.82 -8.78
N ALA A 17 1.23 8.31 -9.78
CA ALA A 17 1.47 7.57 -11.02
C ALA A 17 2.14 6.21 -10.78
N ARG A 18 3.09 6.13 -9.84
CA ARG A 18 3.72 4.86 -9.43
C ARG A 18 2.72 3.90 -8.79
N LEU A 19 1.88 4.39 -7.87
CA LEU A 19 0.87 3.58 -7.18
C LEU A 19 -0.22 3.09 -8.14
N GLU A 20 -0.71 3.96 -9.02
CA GLU A 20 -1.70 3.60 -10.05
C GLU A 20 -1.15 2.56 -11.01
N ARG A 21 0.12 2.66 -11.40
CA ARG A 21 0.78 1.63 -12.21
C ARG A 21 0.82 0.29 -11.47
N SER A 22 1.07 0.30 -10.17
CA SER A 22 1.09 -0.93 -9.35
C SER A 22 -0.28 -1.58 -9.25
N LEU A 23 -1.34 -0.79 -9.04
CA LEU A 23 -2.73 -1.29 -8.97
C LEU A 23 -3.21 -1.85 -10.31
N ASN A 24 -2.81 -1.22 -11.42
CA ASN A 24 -3.20 -1.62 -12.77
C ASN A 24 -2.23 -2.61 -13.43
N PHE A 25 -1.22 -3.11 -12.70
CA PHE A 25 -0.26 -4.03 -13.27
C PHE A 25 -0.92 -5.39 -13.54
N ASP A 26 -1.07 -5.73 -14.83
CA ASP A 26 -1.72 -6.97 -15.23
C ASP A 26 -0.72 -8.11 -15.37
N TYR A 27 -0.83 -9.07 -14.47
CA TYR A 27 -0.10 -10.33 -14.49
C TYR A 27 -1.03 -11.55 -14.60
N GLY A 28 -2.32 -11.31 -14.85
CA GLY A 28 -3.36 -12.33 -14.97
C GLY A 28 -3.75 -13.03 -13.66
N GLY A 29 -4.91 -13.68 -13.68
CA GLY A 29 -5.46 -14.46 -12.57
C GLY A 29 -6.22 -13.62 -11.54
N PHE A 30 -6.76 -14.32 -10.53
CA PHE A 30 -7.69 -13.73 -9.55
C PHE A 30 -7.19 -12.42 -8.94
N ALA A 31 -5.94 -12.38 -8.48
CA ALA A 31 -5.40 -11.21 -7.81
C ALA A 31 -5.26 -10.00 -8.76
N ALA A 32 -4.83 -10.20 -10.00
CA ALA A 32 -4.75 -9.12 -10.99
C ALA A 32 -6.13 -8.59 -11.37
N ASP A 33 -7.13 -9.48 -11.51
CA ASP A 33 -8.50 -9.09 -11.83
C ASP A 33 -9.16 -8.31 -10.69
N GLN A 34 -8.92 -8.69 -9.44
CA GLN A 34 -9.40 -7.95 -8.27
C GLN A 34 -8.68 -6.61 -8.09
N ALA A 35 -7.37 -6.54 -8.37
CA ALA A 35 -6.61 -5.29 -8.22
C ALA A 35 -7.14 -4.17 -9.11
N LYS A 36 -7.61 -4.50 -10.33
CA LYS A 36 -8.23 -3.55 -11.28
C LYS A 36 -9.53 -2.91 -10.76
N LEU A 37 -10.16 -3.48 -9.74
CA LEU A 37 -11.38 -2.94 -9.13
C LEU A 37 -11.08 -1.96 -7.99
N ILE A 38 -9.81 -1.81 -7.61
CA ILE A 38 -9.36 -0.91 -6.55
C ILE A 38 -9.08 0.45 -7.16
N SER A 39 -9.66 1.52 -6.61
CA SER A 39 -9.32 2.89 -6.97
C SER A 39 -8.43 3.55 -5.91
N LEU A 40 -7.48 4.37 -6.36
CA LEU A 40 -6.58 5.13 -5.50
C LEU A 40 -7.29 6.39 -4.98
N GLY A 41 -7.42 6.50 -3.66
CA GLY A 41 -7.93 7.68 -2.97
C GLY A 41 -6.81 8.65 -2.57
N ASP A 42 -6.89 9.18 -1.35
CA ASP A 42 -5.92 10.14 -0.82
C ASP A 42 -4.53 9.52 -0.64
N VAL A 43 -3.50 10.32 -0.94
CA VAL A 43 -2.09 10.01 -0.69
C VAL A 43 -1.49 11.16 0.10
N VAL A 44 -1.06 10.88 1.32
CA VAL A 44 -0.43 11.84 2.24
C VAL A 44 1.00 11.41 2.48
N LEU A 45 1.94 12.32 2.28
CA LEU A 45 3.38 12.07 2.37
C LEU A 45 4.02 13.09 3.31
N ASP A 46 5.00 12.64 4.09
CA ASP A 46 5.90 13.51 4.85
C ASP A 46 7.35 13.10 4.61
N GLY A 47 8.23 14.09 4.45
CA GLY A 47 9.65 13.86 4.22
C GLY A 47 10.01 13.20 2.88
N VAL A 48 9.20 13.36 1.83
CA VAL A 48 9.51 12.91 0.46
C VAL A 48 9.81 14.11 -0.43
N HIS A 49 10.88 14.02 -1.22
CA HIS A 49 11.36 15.10 -2.08
C HIS A 49 11.59 14.61 -3.50
N LEU A 50 11.71 15.51 -4.46
CA LEU A 50 12.15 15.15 -5.81
C LEU A 50 13.61 14.69 -5.81
N ASP A 51 13.91 13.73 -6.67
CA ASP A 51 15.27 13.34 -7.04
C ASP A 51 15.38 13.37 -8.56
N GLY A 52 15.89 14.48 -9.09
CA GLY A 52 15.82 14.75 -10.52
C GLY A 52 14.41 15.17 -10.97
N ASP A 53 14.11 14.89 -12.24
CA ASP A 53 12.88 15.37 -12.89
C ASP A 53 11.74 14.33 -12.85
N ASP A 54 12.08 13.05 -12.71
CA ASP A 54 11.18 11.91 -12.93
C ASP A 54 11.09 10.92 -11.75
N ASP A 55 11.78 11.18 -10.63
CA ASP A 55 11.72 10.33 -9.45
C ASP A 55 11.64 11.10 -8.12
N THR A 56 11.40 10.35 -7.05
CA THR A 56 11.25 10.85 -5.68
C THR A 56 12.18 10.12 -4.73
N LYS A 57 12.66 10.83 -3.71
CA LYS A 57 13.51 10.28 -2.67
C LYS A 57 12.95 10.55 -1.27
N PRO A 58 12.72 9.49 -0.48
CA PRO A 58 12.34 9.65 0.92
C PRO A 58 13.56 10.05 1.76
N SER A 59 13.36 10.98 2.68
CA SER A 59 14.29 11.26 3.77
C SER A 59 14.23 10.16 4.84
N ARG A 60 15.16 10.20 5.80
CA ARG A 60 15.12 9.30 6.95
C ARG A 60 13.89 9.61 7.79
N GLY A 61 13.03 8.62 8.00
CA GLY A 61 11.81 8.78 8.79
C GLY A 61 10.62 9.31 8.00
N ALA A 62 10.72 9.34 6.66
CA ALA A 62 9.58 9.68 5.80
C ALA A 62 8.37 8.79 6.11
N THR A 63 7.17 9.35 6.01
CA THR A 63 5.93 8.61 6.25
C THR A 63 4.99 8.73 5.06
N ALA A 64 4.13 7.73 4.91
CA ALA A 64 3.11 7.70 3.88
C ALA A 64 1.82 7.09 4.44
N THR A 65 0.72 7.72 4.07
CA THR A 65 -0.64 7.17 4.21
C THR A 65 -1.28 7.13 2.83
N VAL A 66 -1.79 5.96 2.45
CA VAL A 66 -2.46 5.73 1.16
C VAL A 66 -3.84 5.15 1.42
N THR A 67 -4.86 5.82 0.91
CA THR A 67 -6.24 5.33 0.92
C THR A 67 -6.58 4.68 -0.41
N CYS A 68 -7.28 3.55 -0.36
CA CYS A 68 -7.84 2.87 -1.52
C CYS A 68 -9.34 2.63 -1.31
N HIS A 69 -10.07 2.49 -2.41
CA HIS A 69 -11.51 2.20 -2.37
C HIS A 69 -11.84 0.99 -3.20
N LEU A 70 -12.81 0.19 -2.74
CA LEU A 70 -13.33 -0.96 -3.47
C LEU A 70 -14.79 -1.23 -3.06
N THR A 71 -15.64 -1.57 -4.03
CA THR A 71 -16.99 -2.09 -3.76
C THR A 71 -16.95 -3.61 -3.70
N VAL A 72 -17.49 -4.20 -2.63
CA VAL A 72 -17.54 -5.66 -2.48
C VAL A 72 -18.42 -6.28 -3.57
N SER A 73 -17.83 -7.16 -4.39
CA SER A 73 -18.54 -7.91 -5.41
C SER A 73 -18.95 -9.29 -4.92
N GLU A 74 -19.94 -9.89 -5.59
CA GLU A 74 -20.45 -11.23 -5.26
C GLU A 74 -19.34 -12.31 -5.35
N SER A 75 -18.45 -12.20 -6.34
CA SER A 75 -17.36 -13.16 -6.55
C SER A 75 -16.33 -13.20 -5.43
N CYS A 76 -16.33 -12.19 -4.55
CA CYS A 76 -15.43 -12.10 -3.40
C CYS A 76 -16.11 -12.45 -2.08
N CYS A 77 -17.39 -12.85 -2.13
CA CYS A 77 -18.18 -13.16 -0.94
C CYS A 77 -18.03 -14.62 -0.48
N ASN A 78 -18.22 -14.83 0.81
CA ASN A 78 -18.44 -16.12 1.43
C ASN A 78 -19.93 -16.54 1.29
N PRO A 79 -20.31 -17.77 1.68
CA PRO A 79 -21.69 -18.25 1.56
C PRO A 79 -22.74 -17.43 2.34
N SER A 80 -22.32 -16.60 3.29
CA SER A 80 -23.21 -15.70 4.04
C SER A 80 -23.38 -14.32 3.39
N GLY A 81 -22.86 -14.12 2.17
CA GLY A 81 -23.00 -12.87 1.42
C GLY A 81 -22.10 -11.72 1.91
N ASN A 82 -21.07 -12.03 2.69
CA ASN A 82 -20.07 -11.06 3.14
C ASN A 82 -18.73 -11.31 2.46
N ALA A 83 -17.91 -10.28 2.27
CA ALA A 83 -16.54 -10.40 1.78
C ALA A 83 -15.80 -11.51 2.53
N HIS A 84 -15.25 -12.46 1.78
CA HIS A 84 -14.56 -13.61 2.34
C HIS A 84 -13.34 -13.16 3.15
N GLY A 85 -13.09 -13.75 4.31
CA GLY A 85 -11.97 -13.34 5.17
C GLY A 85 -10.61 -13.42 4.44
N GLY A 86 -10.41 -14.44 3.61
CA GLY A 86 -9.23 -14.55 2.74
C GLY A 86 -9.12 -13.45 1.68
N PHE A 87 -10.25 -12.94 1.17
CA PHE A 87 -10.24 -11.79 0.25
C PHE A 87 -9.88 -10.49 0.98
N LEU A 88 -10.42 -10.27 2.18
CA LEU A 88 -10.04 -9.13 3.03
C LEU A 88 -8.56 -9.20 3.42
N ALA A 89 -8.04 -10.39 3.73
CA ALA A 89 -6.61 -10.58 3.98
C ALA A 89 -5.74 -10.25 2.76
N TRP A 90 -6.18 -10.66 1.57
CA TRP A 90 -5.54 -10.29 0.31
C TRP A 90 -5.57 -8.78 0.07
N LEU A 91 -6.70 -8.11 0.34
CA LEU A 91 -6.78 -6.64 0.24
C LEU A 91 -5.78 -5.95 1.17
N VAL A 92 -5.64 -6.43 2.41
CA VAL A 92 -4.63 -5.89 3.33
C VAL A 92 -3.23 -6.12 2.77
N ASP A 93 -2.87 -7.34 2.36
CA ASP A 93 -1.54 -7.65 1.81
C ASP A 93 -1.21 -6.75 0.61
N HIS A 94 -2.15 -6.63 -0.34
CA HIS A 94 -1.99 -5.88 -1.57
C HIS A 94 -1.95 -4.36 -1.31
N CYS A 95 -2.96 -3.79 -0.63
CA CYS A 95 -3.06 -2.34 -0.45
C CYS A 95 -2.03 -1.78 0.53
N SER A 96 -1.67 -2.51 1.60
CA SER A 96 -0.63 -2.05 2.53
C SER A 96 0.72 -1.87 1.83
N SER A 97 1.01 -2.71 0.83
CA SER A 97 2.26 -2.64 0.06
C SER A 97 2.46 -1.29 -0.66
N LEU A 98 1.36 -0.59 -0.98
CA LEU A 98 1.39 0.70 -1.67
C LEU A 98 2.11 1.78 -0.85
N VAL A 99 2.03 1.77 0.49
CA VAL A 99 2.72 2.79 1.28
C VAL A 99 4.24 2.63 1.26
N LEU A 100 4.77 1.42 1.03
CA LEU A 100 6.21 1.21 0.82
C LEU A 100 6.64 1.65 -0.58
N LEU A 101 5.80 1.44 -1.60
CA LEU A 101 6.02 1.96 -2.95
C LEU A 101 5.95 3.49 -3.00
N ALA A 102 5.09 4.10 -2.18
CA ALA A 102 5.04 5.55 -2.02
C ALA A 102 6.35 6.12 -1.46
N LEU A 103 7.07 5.32 -0.67
CA LEU A 103 8.39 5.61 -0.12
C LEU A 103 9.52 4.90 -0.87
N SER A 104 9.30 4.44 -2.11
CA SER A 104 10.38 3.96 -2.95
C SER A 104 11.12 5.14 -3.59
N GLY A 105 12.39 4.93 -3.90
CA GLY A 105 13.22 5.93 -4.56
C GLY A 105 14.60 5.39 -4.94
N PRO A 106 15.50 6.26 -5.40
CA PRO A 106 16.81 5.88 -5.90
C PRO A 106 17.61 5.06 -4.87
N GLY A 107 18.34 4.05 -5.35
CA GLY A 107 19.11 3.13 -4.49
C GLY A 107 18.39 1.84 -4.12
N ASP A 108 17.47 1.38 -4.99
CA ASP A 108 16.77 0.10 -4.93
C ASP A 108 15.88 -0.15 -3.70
N LYS A 109 15.61 0.88 -2.89
CA LYS A 109 14.83 0.73 -1.66
C LYS A 109 13.33 0.63 -1.98
N TRP A 110 12.70 -0.45 -1.52
CA TRP A 110 11.27 -0.74 -1.64
C TRP A 110 10.74 -0.74 -3.07
N LEU A 111 11.58 -0.94 -4.10
CA LEU A 111 11.15 -0.94 -5.51
C LEU A 111 10.03 -1.94 -5.82
N THR A 112 9.99 -3.05 -5.09
CA THR A 112 8.98 -4.11 -5.25
C THR A 112 8.00 -4.17 -4.08
N SER A 113 7.97 -3.16 -3.20
CA SER A 113 7.28 -3.16 -1.90
C SER A 113 7.76 -4.21 -0.88
N GLY A 114 8.77 -5.00 -1.23
CA GLY A 114 9.26 -6.10 -0.41
C GLY A 114 8.34 -7.33 -0.37
N VAL A 115 8.79 -8.34 0.37
CA VAL A 115 8.09 -9.62 0.58
C VAL A 115 7.42 -9.67 1.94
N SER A 116 6.22 -10.24 1.99
CA SER A 116 5.44 -10.41 3.22
C SER A 116 6.10 -11.44 4.15
N THR A 117 6.31 -11.07 5.41
CA THR A 117 6.92 -11.97 6.42
C THR A 117 5.98 -12.26 7.59
N GLN A 118 5.07 -11.33 7.89
CA GLN A 118 4.02 -11.53 8.87
C GLN A 118 2.81 -10.66 8.54
N LEU A 119 1.62 -11.24 8.57
CA LEU A 119 0.35 -10.55 8.39
C LEU A 119 -0.60 -10.95 9.52
N GLN A 120 -1.07 -9.97 10.29
CA GLN A 120 -2.04 -10.18 11.37
C GLN A 120 -3.27 -9.33 11.11
N LEU A 121 -4.46 -9.94 11.22
CA LEU A 121 -5.74 -9.26 11.02
C LEU A 121 -6.68 -9.52 12.20
N PHE A 122 -7.47 -8.50 12.53
CA PHE A 122 -8.61 -8.55 13.42
C PHE A 122 -9.86 -8.22 12.61
N TYR A 123 -10.75 -9.20 12.42
CA TYR A 123 -12.04 -9.02 11.76
C TYR A 123 -13.06 -8.57 12.81
N VAL A 124 -13.36 -7.27 12.84
CA VAL A 124 -14.21 -6.65 13.86
C VAL A 124 -15.63 -6.37 13.34
N GLY A 125 -15.83 -6.38 12.03
CA GLY A 125 -17.13 -6.15 11.40
C GLY A 125 -17.27 -6.95 10.09
N ALA A 126 -18.52 -7.09 9.64
CA ALA A 126 -18.85 -7.74 8.37
C ALA A 126 -18.93 -6.71 7.23
N ALA A 127 -18.51 -7.12 6.03
CA ALA A 127 -18.57 -6.31 4.81
C ALA A 127 -19.50 -7.00 3.80
N PRO A 128 -20.81 -6.69 3.78
CA PRO A 128 -21.75 -7.35 2.88
C PRO A 128 -21.48 -6.99 1.40
N ILE A 129 -21.99 -7.80 0.48
CA ILE A 129 -22.02 -7.46 -0.95
C ILE A 129 -22.54 -6.03 -1.19
N GLY A 130 -21.90 -5.31 -2.12
CA GLY A 130 -22.24 -3.92 -2.44
C GLY A 130 -21.71 -2.88 -1.46
N ASN A 131 -21.13 -3.30 -0.33
CA ASN A 131 -20.53 -2.37 0.62
C ASN A 131 -19.29 -1.69 0.01
N LYS A 132 -19.17 -0.38 0.21
CA LYS A 132 -18.00 0.41 -0.20
C LYS A 132 -16.98 0.42 0.91
N LEU A 133 -15.78 -0.05 0.61
CA LEU A 133 -14.69 -0.17 1.54
C LEU A 133 -13.73 1.00 1.36
N ARG A 134 -13.42 1.69 2.46
CA ARG A 134 -12.31 2.63 2.57
C ARG A 134 -11.14 1.93 3.25
N ILE A 135 -10.05 1.73 2.52
CA ILE A 135 -8.88 0.97 2.96
C ILE A 135 -7.74 1.95 3.21
N VAL A 136 -7.48 2.27 4.46
CA VAL A 136 -6.43 3.21 4.88
C VAL A 136 -5.19 2.43 5.25
N ASN A 137 -4.08 2.73 4.59
CA ASN A 137 -2.80 2.09 4.82
C ASN A 137 -1.80 3.14 5.31
N THR A 138 -1.01 2.82 6.32
CA THR A 138 -0.02 3.74 6.89
C THR A 138 1.29 3.01 7.19
N VAL A 139 2.42 3.65 6.89
CA VAL A 139 3.73 3.19 7.41
C VAL A 139 3.83 3.57 8.88
N LEU A 140 3.87 2.58 9.77
CA LEU A 140 4.21 2.82 11.18
C LEU A 140 5.71 2.99 11.37
N GLN A 141 6.50 2.16 10.68
CA GLN A 141 7.97 2.21 10.70
C GLN A 141 8.52 1.60 9.41
N HIS A 142 9.56 2.19 8.85
CA HIS A 142 10.32 1.55 7.78
C HIS A 142 11.83 1.80 7.95
N GLY A 143 12.61 0.74 7.80
CA GLY A 143 14.05 0.74 7.99
C GLY A 143 14.76 0.57 6.65
N ARG A 144 15.96 0.01 6.70
CA ARG A 144 16.70 -0.41 5.49
C ARG A 144 16.10 -1.67 4.87
N VAL A 145 15.66 -2.60 5.70
CA VAL A 145 15.21 -3.93 5.27
C VAL A 145 13.80 -4.25 5.73
N THR A 146 13.37 -3.77 6.89
CA THR A 146 12.05 -4.13 7.46
C THR A 146 11.11 -2.93 7.42
N GLY A 147 9.85 -3.19 7.07
CA GLY A 147 8.74 -2.24 7.16
C GLY A 147 7.61 -2.83 7.97
N LEU A 148 7.04 -2.03 8.88
CA LEU A 148 5.84 -2.33 9.66
C LEU A 148 4.74 -1.37 9.24
N LEU A 149 3.63 -1.93 8.79
CA LEU A 149 2.51 -1.23 8.19
C LEU A 149 1.24 -1.49 8.99
N GLU A 150 0.34 -0.53 9.00
CA GLU A 150 -1.01 -0.66 9.54
C GLU A 150 -2.02 -0.50 8.40
N THR A 151 -3.07 -1.33 8.41
CA THR A 151 -4.22 -1.17 7.54
C THR A 151 -5.51 -1.15 8.35
N ARG A 152 -6.40 -0.23 7.99
CA ARG A 152 -7.78 -0.15 8.48
C ARG A 152 -8.71 -0.25 7.30
N ILE A 153 -9.56 -1.27 7.29
CA ILE A 153 -10.68 -1.35 6.34
C ILE A 153 -11.93 -0.89 7.07
N GLU A 154 -12.54 0.15 6.53
CA GLU A 154 -13.71 0.80 7.10
C GLU A 154 -14.85 0.78 6.08
N ASP A 155 -16.07 0.72 6.58
CA ASP A 155 -17.26 1.02 5.79
C ASP A 155 -17.21 2.50 5.40
N GLU A 156 -17.20 2.80 4.11
CA GLU A 156 -16.97 4.16 3.60
C GLU A 156 -18.11 5.12 3.96
N GLU A 157 -19.35 4.62 4.07
CA GLU A 157 -20.52 5.45 4.36
C GLU A 157 -20.64 5.77 5.85
N THR A 158 -20.40 4.77 6.71
CA THR A 158 -20.62 4.88 8.15
C THR A 158 -19.35 5.16 8.95
N GLY A 159 -18.17 4.97 8.35
CA GLY A 159 -16.87 5.06 9.02
C GLY A 159 -16.61 3.92 10.01
N LYS A 160 -17.46 2.89 10.04
CA LYS A 160 -17.31 1.77 10.97
C LYS A 160 -16.09 0.94 10.60
N LEU A 161 -15.23 0.64 11.58
CA LEU A 161 -14.11 -0.27 11.40
C LEU A 161 -14.61 -1.71 11.15
N LEU A 162 -14.13 -2.33 10.08
CA LEU A 162 -14.45 -3.70 9.68
C LEU A 162 -13.27 -4.63 9.88
N VAL A 163 -12.07 -4.17 9.52
CA VAL A 163 -10.82 -4.92 9.71
C VAL A 163 -9.72 -3.97 10.20
N HIS A 164 -8.98 -4.41 11.21
CA HIS A 164 -7.69 -3.81 11.58
C HIS A 164 -6.58 -4.82 11.32
N ALA A 165 -5.44 -4.37 10.81
CA ALA A 165 -4.35 -5.26 10.50
C ALA A 165 -2.97 -4.61 10.62
N THR A 166 -1.98 -5.45 10.87
CA THR A 166 -0.56 -5.09 10.76
C THR A 166 0.14 -6.01 9.78
N HIS A 167 1.04 -5.44 8.96
CA HIS A 167 1.79 -6.17 7.94
C HIS A 167 3.28 -5.86 8.06
N THR A 168 4.11 -6.89 8.25
CA THR A 168 5.57 -6.79 8.22
C THR A 168 6.12 -7.28 6.89
N LYS A 169 6.83 -6.40 6.19
CA LYS A 169 7.49 -6.72 4.92
C LYS A 169 9.01 -6.59 5.02
N GLN A 170 9.72 -7.39 4.24
CA GLN A 170 11.17 -7.32 4.09
C GLN A 170 11.56 -6.91 2.67
N ASP A 171 12.43 -5.91 2.54
CA ASP A 171 12.99 -5.47 1.27
C ASP A 171 14.17 -6.38 0.87
N PRO A 172 14.05 -7.20 -0.20
CA PRO A 172 15.12 -8.08 -0.63
C PRO A 172 16.31 -7.24 -1.12
N GLN A 173 17.36 -7.17 -0.30
CA GLN A 173 18.58 -6.48 -0.67
C GLN A 173 19.26 -7.24 -1.82
N ARG A 174 19.52 -6.58 -2.95
CA ARG A 174 20.39 -7.13 -3.99
C ARG A 174 21.78 -7.35 -3.40
N ARG A 175 22.35 -8.55 -3.58
CA ARG A 175 23.77 -8.78 -3.25
C ARG A 175 24.62 -7.93 -4.21
N PRO A 176 25.68 -7.26 -3.74
CA PRO A 176 26.65 -6.66 -4.64
C PRO A 176 27.20 -7.75 -5.57
N THR A 177 27.18 -7.51 -6.87
CA THR A 177 27.90 -8.35 -7.83
C THR A 177 29.38 -8.29 -7.43
N ILE A 178 29.95 -9.42 -7.00
CA ILE A 178 31.40 -9.53 -6.85
C ILE A 178 31.95 -9.42 -8.27
N ASN A 179 32.50 -8.26 -8.63
CA ASN A 179 33.33 -8.13 -9.82
C ASN A 179 34.57 -9.00 -9.57
N ASN A 180 34.56 -10.24 -10.05
CA ASN A 180 35.77 -11.03 -10.20
C ASN A 180 36.65 -10.36 -11.25
N LYS A 181 37.47 -9.40 -10.82
CA LYS A 181 38.73 -9.09 -11.51
C LYS A 181 39.74 -10.12 -11.04
N LEU A 182 39.88 -11.20 -11.81
CA LEU A 182 41.13 -11.95 -11.93
C LEU A 182 41.96 -11.29 -13.02
#